data_AF-A0A9E2VUY0-F1
#
_entry.id   AF-A0A9E2VUY0-F1
#
_cell.length_a   1.000
_cell.length_b   1.000
_cell.length_c   1.000
_cell.angle_alpha   90.00
_cell.angle_beta   90.00
_cell.angle_gamma   90.00
#
_symmetry.space_group_name_H-M   'P 1'
#
loop_
_entity.id
_entity.type
_entity.pdbx_description
1 polymer ?
#
loop_
_entity_poly.entity_id
_entity_poly.type
_entity_poly.pdbx_seq_one_letter_code
_entity_poly.pdbx_strand_id
1 'polypeptide(L)'
;MTWIRYTLPAAAIVSAAAPAYAVQYLSIGEAQKNAFPSAHFTEVQAGRVWKAEAGGKVEGFFIFDRVIGKHLYIDYAVALTPGGAVHKVEILQYRESYGGEVRSPSWLAQFVGKTSGSALKINGDIRNISGATLSSTHVTEGVKRILAAYANRLR
;
A
#
# COMPACT_ATOMS: atom_id res chain seq x y z
N MET A 1 -60.12 -2.53 -4.42
CA MET A 1 -59.11 -2.21 -5.45
C MET A 1 -57.95 -1.51 -4.79
N THR A 2 -56.93 -2.28 -4.42
CA THR A 2 -55.77 -1.80 -3.66
C THR A 2 -54.67 -1.41 -4.65
N TRP A 3 -54.26 -0.15 -4.64
CA TRP A 3 -53.27 0.38 -5.58
C TRP A 3 -51.85 0.19 -4.99
N ILE A 4 -51.03 -0.62 -5.65
CA ILE A 4 -49.61 -0.78 -5.32
C ILE A 4 -48.86 0.45 -5.82
N ARG A 5 -48.27 1.22 -4.89
CA ARG A 5 -47.32 2.28 -5.22
C ARG A 5 -45.94 1.67 -5.38
N TYR A 6 -45.49 1.51 -6.63
CA TYR A 6 -44.08 1.26 -6.92
C TYR A 6 -43.29 2.53 -6.57
N THR A 7 -42.56 2.51 -5.47
CA THR A 7 -41.50 3.49 -5.23
C THR A 7 -40.22 2.96 -5.86
N LEU A 8 -39.80 3.57 -6.96
CA LEU A 8 -38.47 3.32 -7.51
C LEU A 8 -37.44 3.85 -6.51
N PRO A 9 -36.47 3.07 -6.04
CA PRO A 9 -35.40 3.62 -5.22
C PRO A 9 -34.59 4.57 -6.11
N ALA A 10 -34.48 5.82 -5.68
CA ALA A 10 -33.61 6.79 -6.34
C ALA A 10 -32.16 6.27 -6.23
N ALA A 11 -31.61 5.80 -7.35
CA ALA A 11 -30.20 5.45 -7.44
C ALA A 11 -29.39 6.75 -7.30
N ALA A 12 -28.76 6.94 -6.14
CA ALA A 12 -27.81 8.02 -5.94
C ALA A 12 -26.56 7.73 -6.78
N ILE A 13 -26.44 8.42 -7.92
CA ILE A 13 -25.20 8.46 -8.68
C ILE A 13 -24.20 9.29 -7.87
N VAL A 14 -23.40 8.63 -7.04
CA VAL A 14 -22.22 9.26 -6.44
C VAL A 14 -21.19 9.39 -7.55
N SER A 15 -21.11 10.57 -8.17
CA SER A 15 -20.02 10.89 -9.09
C SER A 15 -18.77 11.19 -8.27
N ALA A 16 -17.93 10.18 -8.07
CA ALA A 16 -16.55 10.41 -7.67
C ALA A 16 -15.77 10.79 -8.93
N ALA A 17 -15.49 12.08 -9.12
CA ALA A 17 -14.56 12.54 -10.14
C ALA A 17 -13.16 12.00 -9.80
N ALA A 18 -12.82 10.81 -10.30
CA ALA A 18 -11.45 10.33 -10.27
C ALA A 18 -10.61 11.27 -11.16
N PRO A 19 -9.41 11.70 -10.74
CA PRO A 19 -8.55 12.46 -11.61
C PRO A 19 -8.29 11.63 -12.88
N ALA A 20 -8.22 12.30 -14.04
CA ALA A 20 -8.10 11.65 -15.35
C ALA A 20 -6.91 10.69 -15.49
N TYR A 21 -5.97 10.70 -14.53
CA TYR A 21 -4.75 9.90 -14.48
C TYR A 21 -4.68 8.94 -13.28
N ALA A 22 -5.78 8.68 -12.58
CA ALA A 22 -5.80 7.65 -11.52
C ALA A 22 -5.68 6.25 -12.12
N VAL A 23 -4.51 5.63 -11.99
CA VAL A 23 -4.28 4.24 -12.37
C VAL A 23 -4.30 3.36 -11.13
N GLN A 24 -5.31 2.49 -11.04
CA GLN A 24 -5.33 1.38 -10.08
C GLN A 24 -4.51 0.22 -10.64
N TYR A 25 -3.47 -0.18 -9.93
CA TYR A 25 -2.60 -1.30 -10.33
C TYR A 25 -2.98 -2.61 -9.64
N LEU A 26 -3.31 -2.55 -8.34
CA LEU A 26 -3.67 -3.71 -7.53
C LEU A 26 -4.71 -3.29 -6.50
N SER A 27 -5.76 -4.08 -6.31
CA SER A 27 -6.60 -3.99 -5.11
C SER A 27 -5.82 -4.45 -3.88
N ILE A 28 -6.32 -4.12 -2.68
CA ILE A 28 -5.73 -4.61 -1.42
C ILE A 28 -5.71 -6.14 -1.38
N GLY A 29 -6.80 -6.80 -1.81
CA GLY A 29 -6.89 -8.26 -1.79
C GLY A 29 -5.88 -8.94 -2.75
N GLU A 30 -5.67 -8.37 -3.94
CA GLU A 30 -4.66 -8.87 -4.88
C GLU A 30 -3.25 -8.68 -4.32
N ALA A 31 -2.96 -7.52 -3.73
CA ALA A 31 -1.67 -7.22 -3.10
C ALA A 31 -1.40 -8.13 -1.88
N GLN A 32 -2.43 -8.37 -1.06
CA GLN A 32 -2.39 -9.33 0.04
C GLN A 32 -2.05 -10.74 -0.46
N LYS A 33 -2.76 -11.24 -1.47
CA LYS A 33 -2.48 -12.55 -2.08
C LYS A 33 -1.08 -12.61 -2.71
N ASN A 34 -0.63 -11.51 -3.32
CA ASN A 34 0.71 -11.39 -3.89
C ASN A 34 1.83 -11.39 -2.84
N ALA A 35 1.54 -10.96 -1.62
CA ALA A 35 2.50 -10.94 -0.52
C ALA A 35 2.47 -12.24 0.29
N PHE A 36 1.29 -12.77 0.62
CA PHE A 36 1.11 -13.98 1.41
C PHE A 36 0.05 -14.89 0.75
N PRO A 37 0.43 -15.74 -0.23
CA PRO A 37 -0.51 -16.46 -1.09
C PRO A 37 -1.48 -17.41 -0.38
N SER A 38 -1.10 -17.90 0.80
CA SER A 38 -1.87 -18.89 1.57
C SER A 38 -2.41 -18.35 2.89
N ALA A 39 -2.23 -17.05 3.15
CA ALA A 39 -2.65 -16.46 4.41
C ALA A 39 -4.11 -16.00 4.41
N HIS A 40 -4.73 -16.11 5.57
CA HIS A 40 -5.94 -15.37 5.92
C HIS A 40 -5.55 -14.04 6.57
N PHE A 41 -6.33 -13.00 6.30
CA PHE A 41 -6.06 -11.66 6.78
C PHE A 41 -7.10 -11.23 7.80
N THR A 42 -6.66 -10.79 8.96
CA THR A 42 -7.52 -10.19 9.99
C THR A 42 -7.13 -8.74 10.18
N GLU A 43 -8.09 -7.82 10.08
CA GLU A 43 -7.84 -6.41 10.38
C GLU A 43 -7.50 -6.24 11.86
N VAL A 44 -6.33 -5.65 12.12
CA VAL A 44 -5.93 -5.21 13.46
C VAL A 44 -6.04 -3.69 13.59
N GLN A 45 -6.00 -2.98 12.45
CA GLN A 45 -6.39 -1.59 12.35
C GLN A 45 -7.24 -1.41 11.10
N ALA A 46 -8.47 -0.96 11.28
CA ALA A 46 -9.48 -0.88 10.23
C ALA A 46 -8.95 -0.19 8.97
N GLY A 47 -9.01 -0.91 7.84
CA GLY A 47 -8.57 -0.41 6.53
C GLY A 47 -7.10 -0.02 6.41
N ARG A 48 -6.24 -0.38 7.37
CA ARG A 48 -4.82 0.03 7.38
C ARG A 48 -3.84 -1.08 7.69
N VAL A 49 -4.13 -1.94 8.65
CA VAL A 49 -3.21 -3.00 9.06
C VAL A 49 -3.96 -4.31 9.18
N TRP A 50 -3.43 -5.33 8.52
CA TRP A 50 -3.92 -6.70 8.58
C TRP A 50 -2.81 -7.61 9.10
N LYS A 51 -3.16 -8.51 10.00
CA LYS A 51 -2.32 -9.64 10.38
C LYS A 51 -2.55 -10.78 9.38
N ALA A 52 -1.47 -11.35 8.85
CA ALA A 52 -1.51 -12.46 7.90
C ALA A 52 -1.18 -13.77 8.62
N GLU A 53 -2.08 -14.75 8.56
CA GLU A 53 -1.93 -16.04 9.25
C GLU A 53 -2.16 -17.22 8.31
N ALA A 54 -1.27 -18.21 8.35
CA ALA A 54 -1.39 -19.46 7.60
C ALA A 54 -0.96 -20.64 8.49
N GLY A 55 -1.66 -21.77 8.41
CA GLY A 55 -1.30 -22.98 9.17
C GLY A 55 -1.22 -22.76 10.69
N GLY A 56 -2.01 -21.84 11.25
CA GLY A 56 -2.00 -21.50 12.68
C GLY A 56 -0.82 -20.66 13.14
N LYS A 57 -0.04 -20.07 12.23
CA LYS A 57 1.10 -19.20 12.54
C LYS A 57 0.92 -17.83 11.90
N VAL A 58 1.49 -16.81 12.55
CA VAL A 58 1.62 -15.48 11.96
C VAL A 58 2.72 -15.51 10.91
N GLU A 59 2.34 -15.31 9.65
CA GLU A 59 3.27 -15.20 8.51
C GLU A 59 3.77 -13.77 8.35
N GLY A 60 3.03 -12.78 8.85
CA GLY A 60 3.44 -11.39 8.81
C GLY A 60 2.31 -10.40 9.00
N PHE A 61 2.58 -9.16 8.58
CA PHE A 61 1.62 -8.06 8.60
C PHE A 61 1.60 -7.38 7.24
N PHE A 62 0.41 -7.01 6.79
CA PHE A 62 0.21 -6.21 5.58
C PHE A 62 -0.26 -4.82 6.00
N ILE A 63 0.45 -3.77 5.60
CA ILE A 63 0.23 -2.40 6.06
C ILE A 63 0.01 -1.51 4.85
N PHE A 64 -1.16 -0.89 4.77
CA PHE A 64 -1.50 0.13 3.80
C PHE A 64 -1.13 1.53 4.31
N ASP A 65 -0.63 2.39 3.43
CA ASP A 65 -0.41 3.80 3.71
C ASP A 65 -0.49 4.64 2.43
N ARG A 66 -0.46 5.97 2.60
CA ARG A 66 -0.41 6.92 1.48
C ARG A 66 0.69 7.94 1.67
N VAL A 67 1.27 8.34 0.56
CA VAL A 67 2.16 9.52 0.49
C VAL A 67 1.72 10.42 -0.64
N ILE A 68 2.06 11.71 -0.56
CA ILE A 68 1.86 12.63 -1.68
C ILE A 68 3.02 12.41 -2.67
N GLY A 69 2.73 12.31 -3.96
CA GLY A 69 3.74 12.38 -5.03
C GLY A 69 4.23 13.82 -5.19
N LYS A 70 3.98 14.42 -6.36
CA LYS A 70 4.15 15.86 -6.56
C LYS A 70 2.96 16.67 -6.03
N HIS A 71 1.75 16.19 -6.26
CA HIS A 71 0.47 16.85 -6.02
C HIS A 71 -0.62 15.88 -5.53
N LEU A 72 -0.59 14.61 -5.92
CA LEU A 72 -1.65 13.64 -5.63
C LEU A 72 -1.13 12.41 -4.88
N TYR A 73 -2.05 11.65 -4.29
CA TYR A 73 -1.70 10.49 -3.48
C TYR A 73 -1.17 9.32 -4.30
N ILE A 74 -0.16 8.68 -3.74
CA ILE A 74 0.36 7.35 -4.07
C ILE A 74 -0.10 6.42 -2.95
N ASP A 75 -0.92 5.42 -3.30
CA ASP A 75 -1.36 4.39 -2.38
C ASP A 75 -0.43 3.20 -2.53
N TYR A 76 0.12 2.74 -1.41
CA TYR A 76 1.10 1.66 -1.39
C TYR A 76 0.89 0.80 -0.15
N ALA A 77 1.42 -0.41 -0.20
CA ALA A 77 1.43 -1.32 0.92
C ALA A 77 2.82 -1.89 1.17
N VAL A 78 3.08 -2.21 2.44
CA VAL A 78 4.29 -2.88 2.90
C VAL A 78 3.87 -4.14 3.64
N ALA A 79 4.31 -5.28 3.11
CA ALA A 79 4.25 -6.56 3.80
C ALA A 79 5.50 -6.72 4.64
N LEU A 80 5.34 -7.01 5.93
CA LEU A 80 6.41 -7.27 6.88
C LEU A 80 6.37 -8.74 7.30
N THR A 81 7.54 -9.34 7.42
CA THR A 81 7.72 -10.60 8.16
C THR A 81 7.36 -10.41 9.64
N PRO A 82 7.14 -11.48 10.43
CA PRO A 82 6.86 -11.36 11.86
C PRO A 82 8.03 -10.72 12.63
N GLY A 83 9.25 -10.81 12.10
CA GLY A 83 10.43 -10.15 12.65
C GLY A 83 10.53 -8.65 12.37
N GLY A 84 9.58 -8.07 11.60
CA GLY A 84 9.58 -6.65 11.25
C GLY A 84 10.49 -6.27 10.09
N ALA A 85 11.01 -7.25 9.34
CA ALA A 85 11.73 -7.00 8.09
C ALA A 85 10.73 -6.91 6.93
N VAL A 86 10.99 -6.01 5.96
CA VAL A 86 10.19 -5.90 4.74
C VAL A 86 10.23 -7.22 3.97
N HIS A 87 9.06 -7.81 3.79
CA HIS A 87 8.86 -8.95 2.90
C HIS A 87 8.61 -8.48 1.47
N LYS A 88 7.75 -7.46 1.29
CA LYS A 88 7.38 -6.92 -0.02
C LYS A 88 6.86 -5.48 0.09
N VAL A 89 7.04 -4.69 -0.96
CA VAL A 89 6.39 -3.38 -1.13
C VAL A 89 5.65 -3.39 -2.44
N GLU A 90 4.42 -2.86 -2.47
CA GLU A 90 3.59 -2.76 -3.67
C GLU A 90 2.97 -1.36 -3.80
N ILE A 91 3.00 -0.81 -5.01
CA ILE A 91 2.22 0.38 -5.36
C ILE A 91 0.84 -0.07 -5.82
N LEU A 92 -0.20 0.39 -5.14
CA LEU A 92 -1.59 -0.03 -5.37
C LEU A 92 -2.30 0.91 -6.34
N GLN A 93 -2.15 2.22 -6.13
CA GLN A 93 -2.75 3.25 -6.97
C GLN A 93 -1.81 4.44 -7.11
N TYR A 94 -1.68 4.95 -8.33
CA TYR A 94 -0.90 6.14 -8.65
C TYR A 94 -1.77 7.12 -9.42
N ARG A 95 -1.78 8.40 -9.02
CA ARG A 95 -2.77 9.38 -9.51
C ARG A 95 -2.17 10.53 -10.29
N GLU A 96 -0.89 10.46 -10.64
CA GLU A 96 -0.19 11.52 -11.38
C GLU A 96 0.18 11.08 -12.78
N SER A 97 0.37 12.05 -13.68
CA SER A 97 0.72 11.80 -15.08
C SER A 97 2.16 11.30 -15.27
N TYR A 98 3.06 11.54 -14.32
CA TYR A 98 4.47 11.16 -14.39
C TYR A 98 4.94 10.64 -13.03
N GLY A 99 5.96 9.78 -13.03
CA GLY A 99 6.57 9.25 -11.81
C GLY A 99 6.06 7.88 -11.37
N GLY A 100 5.18 7.23 -12.17
CA GLY A 100 4.66 5.89 -11.91
C GLY A 100 5.72 4.78 -11.94
N GLU A 101 6.95 5.11 -12.35
CA GLU A 101 8.13 4.25 -12.32
C GLU A 101 8.45 3.72 -10.91
N VAL A 102 7.94 4.36 -9.84
CA VAL A 102 8.01 3.83 -8.47
C VAL A 102 7.38 2.45 -8.32
N ARG A 103 6.56 1.97 -9.26
CA ARG A 103 6.05 0.58 -9.26
C ARG A 103 7.07 -0.44 -9.77
N SER A 104 8.22 0.00 -10.30
CA SER A 104 9.24 -0.88 -10.86
C SER A 104 9.62 -1.99 -9.87
N PRO A 105 9.50 -3.28 -10.25
CA PRO A 105 9.83 -4.40 -9.38
C PRO A 105 11.29 -4.34 -8.88
N SER A 106 12.21 -3.92 -9.74
CA SER A 106 13.64 -3.82 -9.39
C SER A 106 13.94 -2.67 -8.43
N TRP A 107 13.13 -1.60 -8.46
CA TRP A 107 13.26 -0.51 -7.52
C TRP A 107 12.68 -0.89 -6.15
N LEU A 108 11.48 -1.48 -6.13
CA LEU A 108 10.79 -1.95 -4.92
C LEU A 108 11.56 -3.08 -4.20
N ALA A 109 12.29 -3.93 -4.94
CA ALA A 109 13.11 -4.99 -4.37
C ALA A 109 14.22 -4.45 -3.43
N GLN A 110 14.63 -3.19 -3.55
CA GLN A 110 15.65 -2.59 -2.67
C GLN A 110 15.21 -2.48 -1.20
N PHE A 111 13.89 -2.52 -0.95
CA PHE A 111 13.35 -2.48 0.41
C PHE A 111 13.35 -3.85 1.09
N VAL A 112 13.38 -4.96 0.35
CA VAL A 112 13.28 -6.31 0.92
C VAL A 112 14.40 -6.56 1.93
N GLY A 113 14.03 -7.10 3.10
CA GLY A 113 14.95 -7.38 4.21
C GLY A 113 15.30 -6.17 5.07
N LYS A 114 14.94 -4.95 4.68
CA LYS A 114 15.17 -3.74 5.49
C LYS A 114 14.28 -3.77 6.74
N THR A 115 14.79 -3.21 7.83
CA THR A 115 14.12 -3.16 9.14
C THR A 115 14.09 -1.72 9.68
N SER A 116 13.48 -1.50 10.84
CA SER A 116 13.52 -0.19 11.53
C SER A 116 14.93 0.30 11.86
N GLY A 117 15.94 -0.58 11.90
CA GLY A 117 17.35 -0.21 12.07
C GLY A 117 18.05 0.22 10.77
N SER A 118 17.38 0.13 9.62
CA SER A 118 17.94 0.54 8.33
C SER A 118 17.75 2.05 8.10
N ALA A 119 18.76 2.74 7.55
CA ALA A 119 18.71 4.18 7.35
C ALA A 119 17.68 4.64 6.30
N LEU A 120 17.49 3.85 5.23
CA LEU A 120 16.54 4.08 4.13
C LEU A 120 16.57 5.52 3.58
N LYS A 121 17.72 5.94 3.06
CA LYS A 121 17.89 7.25 2.42
C LYS A 121 17.90 7.15 0.90
N ILE A 122 17.12 8.00 0.21
CA ILE A 122 17.22 8.17 -1.24
C ILE A 122 18.60 8.72 -1.64
N ASN A 123 19.16 8.21 -2.74
CA ASN A 123 20.54 8.45 -3.18
C ASN A 123 21.62 7.99 -2.18
N GLY A 124 21.25 7.15 -1.21
CA GLY A 124 22.16 6.44 -0.32
C GLY A 124 21.83 4.96 -0.33
N ASP A 125 20.96 4.54 0.58
CA ASP A 125 20.54 3.13 0.74
C ASP A 125 19.57 2.67 -0.35
N ILE A 126 18.80 3.60 -0.93
CA ILE A 126 17.80 3.34 -1.95
C ILE A 126 18.12 4.22 -3.16
N ARG A 127 18.30 3.60 -4.34
CA ARG A 127 18.53 4.34 -5.58
C ARG A 127 17.31 5.20 -5.92
N ASN A 128 17.56 6.43 -6.37
CA ASN A 128 16.51 7.30 -6.91
C ASN A 128 16.05 6.80 -8.29
N ILE A 129 14.89 7.29 -8.73
CA ILE A 129 14.39 7.13 -10.08
C ILE A 129 14.42 8.51 -10.76
N SER A 130 15.13 8.59 -11.89
CA SER A 130 15.16 9.80 -12.70
C SER A 130 13.75 10.18 -13.16
N GLY A 131 13.38 11.46 -13.05
CA GLY A 131 12.03 11.94 -13.37
C GLY A 131 10.95 11.62 -12.32
N ALA A 132 11.26 10.81 -11.29
CA ALA A 132 10.32 10.42 -10.23
C ALA A 132 10.91 10.66 -8.82
N THR A 133 11.73 11.71 -8.67
CA THR A 133 12.48 11.96 -7.43
C THR A 133 11.60 12.25 -6.23
N LEU A 134 10.53 13.02 -6.38
CA LEU A 134 9.58 13.26 -5.29
C LEU A 134 8.86 11.96 -4.90
N SER A 135 8.31 11.24 -5.86
CA SER A 135 7.60 9.97 -5.62
C SER A 135 8.49 8.93 -4.95
N SER A 136 9.70 8.71 -5.45
CA SER A 136 10.64 7.74 -4.86
C SER A 136 11.13 8.16 -3.47
N THR A 137 11.32 9.46 -3.22
CA THR A 137 11.65 9.99 -1.89
C THR A 137 10.52 9.75 -0.91
N HIS A 138 9.30 10.18 -1.24
CA HIS A 138 8.18 10.07 -0.33
C HIS A 138 7.78 8.61 -0.05
N VAL A 139 7.82 7.73 -1.05
CA VAL A 139 7.59 6.28 -0.81
C VAL A 139 8.67 5.71 0.11
N THR A 140 9.95 6.10 -0.06
CA THR A 140 11.04 5.64 0.82
C THR A 140 10.82 6.08 2.27
N GLU A 141 10.49 7.36 2.50
CA GLU A 141 10.15 7.88 3.83
C GLU A 141 8.88 7.23 4.41
N GLY A 142 7.94 6.88 3.53
CA GLY A 142 6.74 6.11 3.86
C GLY A 142 7.06 4.73 4.43
N VAL A 143 7.86 3.95 3.71
CA VAL A 143 8.32 2.63 4.16
C VAL A 143 9.08 2.75 5.49
N LYS A 144 9.97 3.74 5.62
CA LYS A 144 10.71 4.00 6.87
C LYS A 144 9.79 4.29 8.04
N ARG A 145 8.77 5.13 7.86
CA ARG A 145 7.73 5.40 8.87
C ARG A 145 6.97 4.15 9.28
N ILE A 146 6.60 3.29 8.34
CA ILE A 146 5.91 2.02 8.63
C ILE A 146 6.80 1.12 9.49
N LEU A 147 8.08 0.96 9.13
CA LEU A 147 9.02 0.13 9.88
C LEU A 147 9.21 0.64 11.32
N ALA A 148 9.36 1.96 11.49
CA ALA A 148 9.45 2.56 12.81
C ALA A 148 8.16 2.37 13.63
N ALA A 149 6.99 2.58 13.02
CA ALA A 149 5.70 2.38 13.68
C ALA A 149 5.49 0.91 14.11
N TYR A 150 5.86 -0.04 13.25
CA TYR A 150 5.78 -1.47 13.55
C TYR A 150 6.65 -1.83 14.76
N ALA A 151 7.91 -1.42 14.75
CA ALA A 151 8.85 -1.72 15.82
C ALA A 151 8.44 -1.15 17.19
N ASN A 152 7.72 -0.02 17.20
CA ASN A 152 7.31 0.67 18.42
C ASN A 152 5.95 0.25 18.98
N ARG A 153 5.06 -0.33 18.15
CA ARG A 153 3.63 -0.50 18.52
C ARG A 153 3.01 -1.85 18.15
N LEU A 154 3.61 -2.62 17.25
CA LEU A 154 2.99 -3.80 16.65
C LEU A 154 3.86 -5.07 16.77
N ARG A 155 4.92 -5.01 17.59
CA ARG A 155 5.84 -6.12 17.84
C ARG A 155 5.42 -6.92 19.07
#